data_AF-A0ABC9BAS3-F1
#
_entry.id   AF-A0ABC9BAS3-F1
#
_cell.length_a   1.000
_cell.length_b   1.000
_cell.length_c   1.000
_cell.angle_alpha   90.00
_cell.angle_beta   90.00
_cell.angle_gamma   90.00
#
_symmetry.space_group_name_H-M   'P 1'
#
loop_
_entity.id
_entity.type
_entity.pdbx_description
1 polymer ?
#
loop_
_entity_poly.entity_id
_entity_poly.type
_entity_poly.pdbx_seq_one_letter_code
_entity_poly.pdbx_strand_id
1 'polypeptide(L)'
;MDIFPEDTVSSATSSPASSLYSPSPHGYGSWVQELSHDQQGVRLIGLLYQCAAEVAAGAFDRANLCLEQINQLASLDAPHTLQRLAAVFADALSRKLISLLPGVSRALQYSTTASSGEAHLVTAARRHLFDMVPFMKLAYLTTNHAILEAMEGERFVHVVDLSGPASNAVQWIALFHAFRARRGGPPHLRVTAVHDGGKECLASMAAVLAKEAEAFDIPFQFDAVEARLDDLVLLLDTPDALRQVLRVRSGEALAISVVSQLHRLLAADDAAAGGRRQMHVPGSSCLTPVQIMARSSPSPRSFGELLERELNTRLQLSPDAASSVVSSLSPQSPAAQQQRTPAAAGAAKLGRFLQAVRGLSPKIMVVAEPEANHNAAAFMERFEEALNYYGSLFDCLERASTASAHHHRQPNAAEERARVERLVLGEEVRGVVAREGGERKERHERLAQWGRRMEAAGMERVGMSYGGMMEARKLLHSMGWAGSYDVVHDHRGEAFFFCWHRRPLYSVSAWRPAVCRHSAGRLGGS
;
A
#
# COMPACT_ATOMS: atom_id res chain seq x y z
N MET A 1 38.94 -37.11 -66.20
CA MET A 1 39.52 -37.90 -65.10
C MET A 1 38.37 -38.37 -64.25
N ASP A 2 38.01 -39.61 -64.52
CA ASP A 2 36.92 -40.38 -63.97
C ASP A 2 37.07 -40.64 -62.46
N ILE A 3 35.95 -40.97 -61.80
CA ILE A 3 35.67 -42.30 -61.20
C ILE A 3 34.46 -42.15 -60.25
N PHE A 4 33.34 -42.75 -60.66
CA PHE A 4 32.26 -43.25 -59.79
C PHE A 4 32.70 -44.61 -59.17
N PRO A 5 32.02 -45.12 -58.13
CA PRO A 5 30.98 -46.11 -58.45
C PRO A 5 29.71 -46.06 -57.59
N GLU A 6 28.61 -46.44 -58.26
CA GLU A 6 27.37 -47.08 -57.77
C GLU A 6 27.69 -48.31 -56.87
N ASP A 7 26.84 -48.93 -56.05
CA ASP A 7 25.39 -49.16 -56.06
C ASP A 7 25.04 -49.87 -54.73
N THR A 8 23.81 -49.75 -54.23
CA THR A 8 22.95 -50.91 -53.84
C THR A 8 21.67 -50.47 -53.12
N VAL A 9 20.55 -50.89 -53.71
CA VAL A 9 19.18 -50.75 -53.22
C VAL A 9 18.84 -51.95 -52.33
N SER A 10 18.17 -51.71 -51.20
CA SER A 10 17.30 -52.72 -50.57
C SER A 10 16.13 -52.06 -49.89
N SER A 11 14.94 -52.36 -50.41
CA SER A 11 13.62 -52.04 -49.89
C SER A 11 13.20 -53.06 -48.82
N ALA A 12 12.83 -52.59 -47.63
CA ALA A 12 12.01 -53.34 -46.70
C ALA A 12 11.04 -52.41 -45.95
N THR A 13 9.77 -52.71 -46.13
CA THR A 13 8.58 -52.13 -45.50
C THR A 13 8.56 -52.34 -43.98
N SER A 14 8.30 -51.30 -43.19
CA SER A 14 7.61 -51.45 -41.90
C SER A 14 7.01 -50.12 -41.43
N SER A 15 5.73 -50.18 -41.02
CA SER A 15 4.93 -49.06 -40.52
C SER A 15 5.46 -48.49 -39.20
N PRO A 16 5.29 -47.19 -38.90
CA PRO A 16 5.72 -46.63 -37.63
C PRO A 16 4.71 -46.98 -36.53
N ALA A 17 5.13 -47.83 -35.59
CA ALA A 17 4.44 -48.00 -34.32
C ALA A 17 4.77 -46.83 -33.40
N SER A 18 3.71 -46.31 -32.78
CA SER A 18 3.69 -45.19 -31.84
C SER A 18 4.56 -45.45 -30.61
N SER A 19 5.70 -44.76 -30.50
CA SER A 19 6.46 -44.68 -29.25
C SER A 19 5.92 -43.51 -28.42
N LEU A 20 5.18 -43.85 -27.37
CA LEU A 20 4.77 -42.93 -26.31
C LEU A 20 6.01 -42.27 -25.69
N TYR A 21 6.15 -40.97 -25.90
CA TYR A 21 7.17 -40.16 -25.23
C TYR A 21 6.73 -39.94 -23.78
N SER A 22 7.28 -40.71 -22.85
CA SER A 22 7.22 -40.38 -21.43
C SER A 22 8.22 -39.24 -21.16
N PRO A 23 7.80 -38.07 -20.64
CA PRO A 23 8.76 -37.04 -20.30
C PRO A 23 9.51 -37.40 -19.01
N SER A 24 10.83 -37.48 -19.10
CA SER A 24 11.72 -37.61 -17.95
C SER A 24 11.71 -36.34 -17.07
N PRO A 25 11.86 -36.43 -15.74
CA PRO A 25 11.69 -35.29 -14.82
C PRO A 25 12.85 -34.28 -14.79
N HIS A 26 13.81 -34.35 -15.71
CA HIS A 26 15.09 -33.62 -15.60
C HIS A 26 15.35 -32.55 -16.69
N GLY A 27 14.32 -32.12 -17.44
CA GLY A 27 14.50 -31.18 -18.56
C GLY A 27 14.19 -29.70 -18.30
N TYR A 28 13.49 -29.34 -17.22
CA TYR A 28 12.87 -28.01 -17.13
C TYR A 28 13.79 -26.84 -16.70
N GLY A 29 15.05 -27.12 -16.32
CA GLY A 29 16.01 -26.09 -15.89
C GLY A 29 17.01 -25.61 -16.96
N SER A 30 17.15 -26.32 -18.08
CA SER A 30 18.27 -26.12 -19.02
C SER A 30 18.17 -24.84 -19.85
N TRP A 31 16.98 -24.47 -20.31
CA TRP A 31 16.75 -23.30 -21.18
C TRP A 31 16.84 -21.95 -20.44
N VAL A 32 16.69 -21.93 -19.11
CA VAL A 32 16.84 -20.69 -18.33
C VAL A 32 18.30 -20.23 -18.30
N GLN A 33 19.24 -21.18 -18.35
CA GLN A 33 20.69 -20.92 -18.36
C GLN A 33 21.19 -20.37 -19.71
N GLU A 34 20.42 -20.50 -20.79
CA GLU A 34 20.78 -20.04 -22.14
C GLU A 34 20.38 -18.58 -22.42
N LEU A 35 19.52 -17.98 -21.58
CA LEU A 35 19.03 -16.61 -21.78
C LEU A 35 19.97 -15.58 -21.15
N SER A 36 20.18 -14.46 -21.84
CA SER A 36 20.83 -13.29 -21.24
C SER A 36 19.96 -12.68 -20.14
N HIS A 37 20.56 -11.95 -19.20
CA HIS A 37 19.81 -11.28 -18.14
C HIS A 37 18.78 -10.27 -18.68
N ASP A 38 19.10 -9.58 -19.77
CA ASP A 38 18.15 -8.66 -20.43
C ASP A 38 16.94 -9.41 -21.01
N GLN A 39 17.18 -10.59 -21.61
CA GLN A 39 16.12 -11.45 -22.13
C GLN A 39 15.25 -12.02 -21.01
N GLN A 40 15.86 -12.45 -19.90
CA GLN A 40 15.15 -12.88 -18.70
C GLN A 40 14.28 -11.74 -18.14
N GLY A 41 14.80 -10.51 -18.13
CA GLY A 41 14.08 -9.32 -17.67
C GLY A 41 12.86 -9.00 -18.53
N VAL A 42 13.03 -8.92 -19.85
CA VAL A 42 11.90 -8.67 -20.79
C VAL A 42 10.83 -9.76 -20.66
N ARG A 43 11.25 -11.02 -20.53
CA ARG A 43 10.34 -12.15 -20.32
C ARG A 43 9.59 -12.03 -19.00
N LEU A 44 10.26 -11.68 -17.91
CA LEU A 44 9.63 -11.48 -16.60
C LEU A 44 8.55 -10.41 -16.63
N ILE A 45 8.79 -9.27 -17.30
CA ILE A 45 7.79 -8.21 -17.44
C ILE A 45 6.56 -8.75 -18.17
N GLY A 46 6.74 -9.42 -19.32
CA GLY A 46 5.64 -10.01 -20.06
C GLY A 46 4.83 -11.03 -19.24
N LEU A 47 5.52 -11.91 -18.51
CA LEU A 47 4.89 -12.91 -17.64
C LEU A 47 4.12 -12.28 -16.49
N LEU A 48 4.61 -11.19 -15.90
CA LEU A 48 3.94 -10.48 -14.81
C LEU A 48 2.62 -9.87 -15.28
N TYR A 49 2.61 -9.19 -16.44
CA TYR A 49 1.37 -8.64 -17.02
C TYR A 49 0.38 -9.74 -17.42
N GLN A 50 0.88 -10.81 -18.04
CA GLN A 50 0.04 -11.95 -18.40
C GLN A 50 -0.57 -12.60 -17.15
N CYS A 51 0.24 -12.88 -16.13
CA CYS A 51 -0.22 -13.45 -14.87
C CYS A 51 -1.28 -12.56 -14.21
N ALA A 52 -1.06 -11.24 -14.16
CA ALA A 52 -2.03 -10.31 -13.61
C ALA A 52 -3.37 -10.35 -14.37
N ALA A 53 -3.33 -10.38 -15.70
CA ALA A 53 -4.53 -10.49 -16.53
C ALA A 53 -5.29 -11.81 -16.29
N GLU A 54 -4.56 -12.94 -16.19
CA GLU A 54 -5.17 -14.25 -15.94
C GLU A 54 -5.77 -14.35 -14.52
N VAL A 55 -5.10 -13.78 -13.52
CA VAL A 55 -5.65 -13.64 -12.16
C VAL A 55 -6.90 -12.78 -12.16
N ALA A 56 -6.90 -11.65 -12.89
CA ALA A 56 -8.07 -10.78 -13.02
C ALA A 56 -9.26 -11.49 -13.69
N ALA A 57 -8.98 -12.37 -14.66
CA ALA A 57 -9.97 -13.19 -15.35
C ALA A 57 -10.43 -14.42 -14.55
N GLY A 58 -9.81 -14.72 -13.41
CA GLY A 58 -10.10 -15.92 -12.62
C GLY A 58 -9.67 -17.22 -13.31
N ALA A 59 -8.71 -17.15 -14.25
CA ALA A 59 -8.24 -18.28 -15.03
C ALA A 59 -7.11 -19.02 -14.31
N PHE A 60 -7.47 -19.82 -13.31
CA PHE A 60 -6.52 -20.50 -12.41
C PHE A 60 -5.42 -21.28 -13.13
N ASP A 61 -5.76 -22.11 -14.11
CA ASP A 61 -4.78 -22.94 -14.82
C ASP A 61 -3.73 -22.09 -15.56
N ARG A 62 -4.17 -21.02 -16.24
CA ARG A 62 -3.27 -20.11 -16.96
C ARG A 62 -2.45 -19.24 -16.01
N ALA A 63 -3.06 -18.73 -14.95
CA ALA A 63 -2.35 -18.00 -13.91
C ALA A 63 -1.28 -18.86 -13.23
N ASN A 64 -1.59 -20.13 -12.95
CA ASN A 64 -0.64 -21.10 -12.39
C ASN A 64 0.57 -21.33 -13.31
N LEU A 65 0.33 -21.51 -14.61
CA LEU A 65 1.41 -21.65 -15.60
C LEU A 65 2.31 -20.40 -15.64
N CYS A 66 1.74 -19.19 -15.59
CA CYS A 66 2.54 -17.97 -15.52
C CYS A 66 3.37 -17.92 -14.23
N LEU A 67 2.77 -18.23 -13.08
CA LEU A 67 3.47 -18.25 -11.78
C LEU A 67 4.61 -19.27 -11.75
N GLU A 68 4.41 -20.46 -12.30
CA GLU A 68 5.46 -21.49 -12.42
C GLU A 68 6.66 -20.97 -13.22
N GLN A 69 6.41 -20.30 -14.35
CA GLN A 69 7.47 -19.72 -15.17
C GLN A 69 8.16 -18.53 -14.49
N ILE A 70 7.42 -17.69 -13.76
CA ILE A 70 8.01 -16.58 -12.99
C ILE A 70 8.92 -17.14 -11.89
N ASN A 71 8.49 -18.17 -11.16
CA ASN A 71 9.27 -18.78 -10.07
C ASN A 71 10.56 -19.47 -10.55
N GLN A 72 10.66 -19.84 -11.83
CA GLN A 72 11.90 -20.32 -12.43
C GLN A 72 12.91 -19.19 -12.72
N LEU A 73 12.43 -17.96 -12.87
CA LEU A 73 13.23 -16.80 -13.30
C LEU A 73 13.46 -15.78 -12.18
N ALA A 74 12.67 -15.83 -11.10
CA ALA A 74 12.62 -14.83 -10.05
C ALA A 74 12.93 -15.43 -8.68
N SER A 75 13.73 -14.72 -7.89
CA SER A 75 14.02 -15.06 -6.49
C SER A 75 14.22 -13.78 -5.69
N LEU A 76 13.83 -13.79 -4.41
CA LEU A 76 14.08 -12.68 -3.49
C LEU A 76 15.57 -12.49 -3.15
N ASP A 77 16.41 -13.50 -3.39
CA ASP A 77 17.86 -13.44 -3.23
C ASP A 77 18.59 -13.20 -4.55
N ALA A 78 17.86 -12.95 -5.63
CA ALA A 78 18.45 -12.76 -6.94
C ALA A 78 19.37 -11.52 -6.99
N PRO A 79 20.49 -11.57 -7.72
CA PRO A 79 21.39 -10.43 -7.85
C PRO A 79 20.70 -9.27 -8.57
N HIS A 80 19.80 -9.55 -9.50
CA HIS A 80 19.14 -8.54 -10.33
C HIS A 80 17.85 -8.02 -9.71
N THR A 81 17.69 -6.70 -9.72
CA THR A 81 16.54 -5.98 -9.14
C THR A 81 15.20 -6.46 -9.66
N LEU A 82 15.06 -6.61 -10.98
CA LEU A 82 13.81 -7.04 -11.61
C LEU A 82 13.40 -8.46 -11.22
N GLN A 83 14.36 -9.35 -10.97
CA GLN A 83 14.07 -10.72 -10.50
C GLN A 83 13.53 -10.70 -9.06
N ARG A 84 14.11 -9.88 -8.17
CA ARG A 84 13.60 -9.71 -6.80
C ARG A 84 12.21 -9.07 -6.80
N LEU A 85 12.01 -8.04 -7.62
CA LEU A 85 10.70 -7.39 -7.81
C LEU A 85 9.66 -8.39 -8.31
N ALA A 86 9.98 -9.18 -9.35
CA ALA A 86 9.09 -10.19 -9.90
C ALA A 86 8.70 -11.25 -8.86
N ALA A 87 9.61 -11.66 -7.97
CA ALA A 87 9.32 -12.61 -6.91
C ALA A 87 8.29 -12.05 -5.91
N VAL A 88 8.40 -10.77 -5.54
CA VAL A 88 7.42 -10.09 -4.68
C VAL A 88 6.04 -10.03 -5.35
N PHE A 89 5.99 -9.66 -6.63
CA PHE A 89 4.73 -9.59 -7.37
C PHE A 89 4.10 -10.97 -7.61
N ALA A 90 4.90 -12.02 -7.83
CA ALA A 90 4.42 -13.39 -7.94
C ALA A 90 3.77 -13.87 -6.63
N ASP A 91 4.38 -13.58 -5.48
CA ASP A 91 3.77 -13.85 -4.17
C ASP A 91 2.46 -13.07 -3.99
N ALA A 92 2.41 -11.79 -4.35
CA ALA A 92 1.18 -11.01 -4.25
C ALA A 92 0.07 -11.50 -5.19
N LEU A 93 0.40 -11.86 -6.44
CA LEU A 93 -0.54 -12.41 -7.43
C LEU A 93 -1.06 -13.79 -7.03
N SER A 94 -0.20 -14.67 -6.51
CA SER A 94 -0.63 -15.98 -5.99
C SER A 94 -1.58 -15.86 -4.81
N ARG A 95 -1.32 -14.94 -3.87
CA ARG A 95 -2.25 -14.63 -2.77
C ARG A 95 -3.59 -14.09 -3.28
N LYS A 96 -3.57 -13.23 -4.30
CA LYS A 96 -4.79 -12.76 -4.96
C LYS A 96 -5.57 -13.91 -5.59
N LEU A 97 -4.89 -14.82 -6.28
CA LEU A 97 -5.52 -15.98 -6.89
C LEU A 97 -6.16 -16.89 -5.82
N ILE A 98 -5.46 -17.13 -4.72
CA ILE A 98 -5.97 -17.93 -3.59
C ILE A 98 -7.16 -17.24 -2.90
N SER A 99 -7.20 -15.90 -2.83
CA SER A 99 -8.31 -15.18 -2.21
C SER A 99 -9.64 -15.33 -2.96
N LEU A 100 -9.60 -15.76 -4.23
CA LEU A 100 -10.79 -16.19 -4.99
C LEU A 100 -11.41 -17.50 -4.46
N LEU A 101 -10.72 -18.22 -3.55
CA LEU A 101 -11.19 -19.41 -2.87
C LEU A 101 -11.27 -19.15 -1.34
N PRO A 102 -12.34 -18.51 -0.83
CA PRO A 102 -12.36 -18.00 0.54
C PRO A 102 -12.16 -19.05 1.62
N GLY A 103 -12.64 -20.29 1.40
CA GLY A 103 -12.45 -21.39 2.34
C GLY A 103 -10.98 -21.79 2.47
N VAL A 104 -10.29 -21.94 1.34
CA VAL A 104 -8.86 -22.27 1.29
C VAL A 104 -8.02 -21.11 1.83
N SER A 105 -8.33 -19.88 1.39
CA SER A 105 -7.64 -18.68 1.83
C SER A 105 -7.68 -18.54 3.35
N ARG A 106 -8.86 -18.67 3.99
CA ARG A 106 -8.97 -18.62 5.45
C ARG A 106 -8.22 -19.76 6.13
N ALA A 107 -8.36 -21.00 5.64
CA ALA A 107 -7.67 -22.15 6.23
C ALA A 107 -6.14 -21.96 6.24
N LEU A 108 -5.56 -21.41 5.17
CA LEU A 108 -4.12 -21.11 5.08
C LEU A 108 -3.70 -19.89 5.91
N GLN A 109 -4.58 -18.89 6.04
CA GLN A 109 -4.30 -17.68 6.83
C GLN A 109 -4.25 -17.96 8.34
N TYR A 110 -5.08 -18.87 8.85
CA TYR A 110 -5.02 -19.30 10.26
C TYR A 110 -3.64 -19.83 10.67
N SER A 111 -2.86 -20.37 9.73
CA SER A 111 -1.52 -20.88 9.97
C SER A 111 -0.43 -19.79 9.97
N THR A 112 -0.70 -18.61 9.41
CA THR A 112 0.29 -17.52 9.23
C THR A 112 0.12 -16.35 10.20
N THR A 113 -1.01 -16.22 10.90
CA THR A 113 -1.29 -15.12 11.84
C THR A 113 -0.61 -15.24 13.21
N ALA A 114 0.33 -16.18 13.39
CA ALA A 114 1.02 -16.42 14.65
C ALA A 114 2.53 -16.13 14.58
N SER A 115 2.93 -14.86 14.47
CA SER A 115 4.30 -14.46 14.85
C SER A 115 4.37 -13.02 15.38
N SER A 116 3.94 -12.82 16.62
CA SER A 116 4.36 -11.65 17.43
C SER A 116 5.90 -11.51 17.49
N GLY A 117 6.63 -12.61 17.24
CA GLY A 117 8.08 -12.66 17.16
C GLY A 117 8.70 -11.87 16.00
N GLU A 118 7.97 -11.51 14.94
CA GLU A 118 8.55 -10.81 13.77
C GLU A 118 8.44 -9.28 13.84
N ALA A 119 7.70 -8.73 14.81
CA ALA A 119 7.48 -7.28 14.92
C ALA A 119 8.79 -6.48 15.01
N HIS A 120 9.79 -7.01 15.74
CA HIS A 120 11.11 -6.39 15.85
C HIS A 120 11.86 -6.36 14.51
N LEU A 121 11.67 -7.34 13.63
CA LEU A 121 12.28 -7.39 12.30
C LEU A 121 11.68 -6.35 11.38
N VAL A 122 10.36 -6.11 11.45
CA VAL A 122 9.70 -5.05 10.70
C VAL A 122 10.19 -3.68 11.16
N THR A 123 10.35 -3.47 12.47
CA THR A 123 10.93 -2.24 13.02
C THR A 123 12.37 -2.03 12.54
N ALA A 124 13.20 -3.09 12.56
CA ALA A 124 14.55 -3.03 12.00
C ALA A 124 14.54 -2.72 10.50
N ALA A 125 13.65 -3.35 9.73
CA ALA A 125 13.49 -3.09 8.30
C ALA A 125 13.12 -1.62 8.02
N ARG A 126 12.16 -1.04 8.76
CA ARG A 126 11.81 0.38 8.61
C ARG A 126 12.99 1.30 8.91
N ARG A 127 13.80 0.97 9.92
CA ARG A 127 15.03 1.71 10.22
C ARG A 127 16.04 1.60 9.06
N HIS A 128 16.26 0.41 8.52
CA HIS A 128 17.13 0.23 7.36
C HIS A 128 16.63 0.99 6.13
N LEU A 129 15.30 1.00 5.88
CA LEU A 129 14.72 1.82 4.81
C LEU A 129 15.01 3.30 5.05
N PHE A 130 14.78 3.79 6.27
CA PHE A 130 15.10 5.17 6.63
C PHE A 130 16.58 5.49 6.35
N ASP A 131 17.51 4.59 6.69
CA ASP A 131 18.95 4.80 6.51
C ASP A 131 19.41 4.73 5.06
N MET A 132 18.82 3.85 4.24
CA MET A 132 19.21 3.64 2.85
C MET A 132 18.68 4.70 1.87
N VAL A 133 17.48 5.24 2.10
CA VAL A 133 16.83 6.17 1.14
C VAL A 133 16.41 7.50 1.79
N PRO A 134 16.40 8.62 1.04
CA PRO A 134 16.23 9.96 1.62
C PRO A 134 14.79 10.33 1.95
N PHE A 135 13.78 9.65 1.42
CA PHE A 135 12.40 10.16 1.35
C PHE A 135 11.83 10.58 2.70
N MET A 136 12.00 9.75 3.73
CA MET A 136 11.50 10.06 5.08
C MET A 136 12.32 11.17 5.76
N LYS A 137 13.65 11.21 5.53
CA LYS A 137 14.50 12.31 6.04
C LYS A 137 14.08 13.65 5.43
N LEU A 138 13.78 13.68 4.14
CA LEU A 138 13.26 14.86 3.45
C LEU A 138 11.86 15.24 3.95
N ALA A 139 10.98 14.26 4.18
CA ALA A 139 9.65 14.49 4.74
C ALA A 139 9.73 15.15 6.12
N TYR A 140 10.59 14.65 7.00
CA TYR A 140 10.79 15.22 8.34
C TYR A 140 11.36 16.63 8.27
N LEU A 141 12.39 16.85 7.46
CA LEU A 141 13.02 18.17 7.31
C LEU A 141 12.02 19.21 6.80
N THR A 142 11.33 18.91 5.71
CA THR A 142 10.39 19.85 5.08
C THR A 142 9.15 20.08 5.94
N THR A 143 8.67 19.05 6.65
CA THR A 143 7.59 19.17 7.63
C THR A 143 7.99 20.07 8.79
N ASN A 144 9.16 19.83 9.38
CA ASN A 144 9.67 20.66 10.47
C ASN A 144 9.91 22.10 10.04
N HIS A 145 10.36 22.32 8.80
CA HIS A 145 10.54 23.66 8.26
C HIS A 145 9.19 24.40 8.16
N ALA A 146 8.15 23.75 7.63
CA ALA A 146 6.81 24.31 7.54
C ALA A 146 6.21 24.59 8.94
N ILE A 147 6.42 23.68 9.90
CA ILE A 147 6.01 23.88 11.29
C ILE A 147 6.75 25.07 11.90
N LEU A 148 8.06 25.17 11.72
CA LEU A 148 8.87 26.26 12.28
C LEU A 148 8.39 27.63 11.79
N GLU A 149 8.14 27.76 10.49
CA GLU A 149 7.59 28.98 9.88
C GLU A 149 6.20 29.29 10.41
N ALA A 150 5.30 28.29 10.45
CA ALA A 150 3.96 28.47 10.98
C ALA A 150 3.96 28.86 12.47
N MET A 151 4.95 28.42 13.24
CA MET A 151 5.06 28.68 14.68
C MET A 151 5.95 29.88 15.02
N GLU A 152 6.26 30.73 14.04
CA GLU A 152 6.95 31.99 14.31
C GLU A 152 6.15 32.85 15.30
N GLY A 153 6.84 33.38 16.32
CA GLY A 153 6.25 34.21 17.39
C GLY A 153 5.45 33.46 18.45
N GLU A 154 5.15 32.16 18.27
CA GLU A 154 4.33 31.40 19.22
C GLU A 154 5.11 31.02 20.48
N ARG A 155 4.51 31.23 21.66
CA ARG A 155 5.10 30.90 22.96
C ARG A 155 4.73 29.51 23.46
N PHE A 156 3.58 28.99 23.05
CA PHE A 156 3.09 27.67 23.41
C PHE A 156 2.77 26.92 22.12
N VAL A 157 3.51 25.85 21.85
CA VAL A 157 3.38 25.06 20.62
C VAL A 157 3.00 23.64 20.99
N HIS A 158 1.96 23.12 20.36
CA HIS A 158 1.55 21.72 20.45
C HIS A 158 1.71 21.08 19.08
N VAL A 159 2.53 20.03 19.00
CA VAL A 159 2.66 19.20 17.81
C VAL A 159 1.96 17.87 18.06
N VAL A 160 1.07 17.50 17.15
CA VAL A 160 0.46 16.17 17.11
C VAL A 160 1.07 15.36 15.97
N ASP A 161 1.70 14.24 16.30
CA ASP A 161 2.25 13.28 15.36
C ASP A 161 1.25 12.12 15.16
N LEU A 162 0.66 12.06 13.96
CA LEU A 162 -0.25 11.01 13.52
C LEU A 162 0.42 10.04 12.53
N SER A 163 1.75 9.97 12.52
CA SER A 163 2.53 9.16 11.56
C SER A 163 2.59 7.67 11.93
N GLY A 164 2.10 7.28 13.10
CA GLY A 164 1.99 5.88 13.51
C GLY A 164 3.33 5.14 13.34
N PRO A 165 3.38 4.00 12.63
CA PRO A 165 4.61 3.27 12.36
C PRO A 165 5.74 4.02 11.64
N ALA A 166 5.45 5.17 11.02
CA ALA A 166 6.46 6.05 10.44
C ALA A 166 7.02 7.06 11.46
N SER A 167 6.43 7.20 12.65
CA SER A 167 6.92 8.10 13.69
C SER A 167 8.35 7.75 14.10
N ASN A 168 9.20 8.77 14.24
CA ASN A 168 10.57 8.62 14.71
C ASN A 168 10.99 9.84 15.51
N ALA A 169 11.57 9.62 16.70
CA ALA A 169 12.05 10.68 17.59
C ALA A 169 13.01 11.66 16.89
N VAL A 170 13.78 11.21 15.90
CA VAL A 170 14.72 12.04 15.14
C VAL A 170 14.07 13.24 14.47
N GLN A 171 12.81 13.12 14.04
CA GLN A 171 12.06 14.25 13.49
C GLN A 171 11.93 15.35 14.54
N TRP A 172 11.47 15.01 15.73
CA TRP A 172 11.19 15.99 16.79
C TRP A 172 12.46 16.55 17.43
N ILE A 173 13.53 15.74 17.54
CA ILE A 173 14.86 16.23 17.95
C ILE A 173 15.37 17.30 16.97
N ALA A 174 15.25 17.09 15.66
CA ALA A 174 15.63 18.09 14.67
C ALA A 174 14.81 19.39 14.81
N LEU A 175 13.52 19.29 15.19
CA LEU A 175 12.68 20.45 15.48
C LEU A 175 13.13 21.19 16.76
N PHE A 176 13.59 20.48 17.79
CA PHE A 176 14.14 21.08 19.00
C PHE A 176 15.35 21.97 18.68
N HIS A 177 16.29 21.45 17.89
CA HIS A 177 17.42 22.23 17.40
C HIS A 177 16.98 23.51 16.68
N ALA A 178 15.98 23.40 15.81
CA ALA A 178 15.46 24.55 15.05
C ALA A 178 14.79 25.60 15.96
N PHE A 179 14.00 25.17 16.95
CA PHE A 179 13.38 26.09 17.91
C PHE A 179 14.38 26.77 18.83
N ARG A 180 15.44 26.08 19.25
CA ARG A 180 16.53 26.69 20.03
C ARG A 180 17.20 27.83 19.28
N ALA A 181 17.31 27.73 17.95
CA ALA A 181 17.89 28.76 17.10
C ALA A 181 16.94 29.96 16.83
N ARG A 182 15.68 29.90 17.30
CA ARG A 182 14.67 30.93 17.04
C ARG A 182 14.98 32.23 17.79
N ARG A 183 14.73 33.37 17.13
CA ARG A 183 14.77 34.69 17.77
C ARG A 183 13.69 34.76 18.84
N GLY A 184 14.07 35.06 20.09
CA GLY A 184 13.16 35.04 21.25
C GLY A 184 13.15 33.74 22.06
N GLY A 185 13.96 32.76 21.67
CA GLY A 185 14.13 31.50 22.40
C GLY A 185 13.10 30.42 22.05
N PRO A 186 13.29 29.21 22.60
CA PRO A 186 12.39 28.09 22.36
C PRO A 186 11.01 28.32 22.99
N PRO A 187 9.92 27.81 22.38
CA PRO A 187 8.59 27.84 22.99
C PRO A 187 8.46 26.80 24.11
N HIS A 188 7.39 26.89 24.92
CA HIS A 188 6.91 25.73 25.64
C HIS A 188 6.33 24.74 24.62
N LEU A 189 6.95 23.58 24.51
CA LEU A 189 6.68 22.61 23.46
C LEU A 189 6.00 21.37 24.03
N ARG A 190 4.85 21.03 23.45
CA ARG A 190 4.17 19.77 23.73
C ARG A 190 4.14 18.91 22.48
N VAL A 191 4.45 17.62 22.62
CA VAL A 191 4.33 16.64 21.53
C VAL A 191 3.36 15.55 21.95
N THR A 192 2.31 15.32 21.16
CA THR A 192 1.44 14.15 21.28
C THR A 192 1.72 13.19 20.16
N ALA A 193 2.08 11.95 20.46
CA ALA A 193 2.33 10.93 19.45
C ALA A 193 1.29 9.81 19.50
N VAL A 194 0.71 9.51 18.33
CA VAL A 194 -0.25 8.42 18.13
C VAL A 194 0.46 7.24 17.46
N HIS A 195 0.53 6.09 18.14
CA HIS A 195 1.16 4.88 17.60
C HIS A 195 0.53 3.61 18.16
N ASP A 196 0.47 2.56 17.35
CA ASP A 196 0.00 1.20 17.70
C ASP A 196 1.09 0.21 18.13
N GLY A 197 2.31 0.69 18.41
CA GLY A 197 3.50 -0.12 18.67
C GLY A 197 3.64 -0.56 20.12
N GLY A 198 2.59 -0.38 20.93
CA GLY A 198 2.60 -0.66 22.36
C GLY A 198 3.13 0.51 23.20
N LYS A 199 2.81 0.46 24.50
CA LYS A 199 3.25 1.45 25.50
C LYS A 199 4.77 1.58 25.60
N GLU A 200 5.51 0.48 25.41
CA GLU A 200 6.97 0.48 25.49
C GLU A 200 7.62 1.33 24.39
N CYS A 201 7.09 1.24 23.15
CA CYS A 201 7.57 2.06 22.03
C CYS A 201 7.39 3.56 22.32
N LEU A 202 6.19 3.95 22.77
CA LEU A 202 5.88 5.34 23.12
C LEU A 202 6.68 5.82 24.34
N ALA A 203 6.88 4.97 25.35
CA ALA A 203 7.70 5.29 26.52
C ALA A 203 9.18 5.49 26.16
N SER A 204 9.73 4.67 25.26
CA SER A 204 11.08 4.82 24.74
C SER A 204 11.25 6.15 24.00
N MET A 205 10.29 6.49 23.13
CA MET A 205 10.29 7.79 22.44
C MET A 205 10.17 8.96 23.41
N ALA A 206 9.28 8.87 24.41
CA ALA A 206 9.12 9.90 25.43
C ALA A 206 10.42 10.15 26.20
N ALA A 207 11.11 9.09 26.62
CA ALA A 207 12.37 9.18 27.35
C ALA A 207 13.48 9.84 26.52
N VAL A 208 13.61 9.45 25.25
CA VAL A 208 14.60 10.06 24.33
C VAL A 208 14.29 11.54 24.13
N LEU A 209 13.04 11.90 23.83
CA LEU A 209 12.66 13.29 23.60
C LEU A 209 12.79 14.16 24.85
N ALA A 210 12.45 13.65 26.03
CA ALA A 210 12.61 14.37 27.28
C ALA A 210 14.08 14.70 27.57
N LYS A 211 14.98 13.71 27.39
CA LYS A 211 16.41 13.89 27.56
C LYS A 211 16.99 14.92 26.58
N GLU A 212 16.61 14.84 25.31
CA GLU A 212 17.08 15.79 24.30
C GLU A 212 16.52 17.20 24.56
N ALA A 213 15.24 17.33 24.94
CA ALA A 213 14.66 18.62 25.30
C ALA A 213 15.38 19.30 26.47
N GLU A 214 15.77 18.53 27.50
CA GLU A 214 16.62 19.03 28.60
C GLU A 214 17.97 19.51 28.09
N ALA A 215 18.63 18.75 27.20
CA ALA A 215 19.91 19.14 26.61
C ALA A 215 19.83 20.42 25.74
N PHE A 216 18.65 20.71 25.18
CA PHE A 216 18.39 21.93 24.40
C PHE A 216 17.79 23.08 25.22
N ASP A 217 17.57 22.90 26.52
CA ASP A 217 16.89 23.85 27.42
C ASP A 217 15.49 24.26 26.89
N ILE A 218 14.71 23.26 26.45
CA ILE A 218 13.35 23.44 25.93
C ILE A 218 12.34 23.00 26.99
N PRO A 219 11.44 23.89 27.44
CA PRO A 219 10.32 23.49 28.30
C PRO A 219 9.41 22.52 27.54
N PHE A 220 9.38 21.25 27.97
CA PHE A 220 8.83 20.16 27.15
C PHE A 220 7.83 19.27 27.90
N GLN A 221 6.76 18.88 27.18
CA GLN A 221 5.81 17.85 27.61
C GLN A 221 5.59 16.83 26.49
N PHE A 222 5.52 15.54 26.84
CA PHE A 222 5.16 14.47 25.92
C PHE A 222 3.85 13.77 26.35
N ASP A 223 2.94 13.56 25.40
CA ASP A 223 1.69 12.85 25.58
C ASP A 223 1.62 11.62 24.67
N ALA A 224 1.54 10.42 25.26
CA ALA A 224 1.37 9.18 24.52
C ALA A 224 -0.11 8.86 24.25
N VAL A 225 -0.43 8.43 23.03
CA VAL A 225 -1.74 7.90 22.63
C VAL A 225 -1.54 6.58 21.88
N GLU A 226 -1.92 5.48 22.52
CA GLU A 226 -1.82 4.14 21.93
C GLU A 226 -3.05 3.85 21.07
N ALA A 227 -2.94 4.09 19.76
CA ALA A 227 -4.03 3.87 18.81
C ALA A 227 -3.51 3.78 17.37
N ARG A 228 -4.30 3.13 16.50
CA ARG A 228 -4.16 3.28 15.04
C ARG A 228 -5.00 4.48 14.60
N LEU A 229 -4.54 5.18 13.56
CA LEU A 229 -5.32 6.29 12.98
C LEU A 229 -6.72 5.83 12.54
N ASP A 230 -6.80 4.60 12.01
CA ASP A 230 -8.05 3.95 11.63
C ASP A 230 -9.05 3.83 12.79
N ASP A 231 -8.55 3.52 13.98
CA ASP A 231 -9.35 3.23 15.17
C ASP A 231 -9.77 4.54 15.84
N LEU A 232 -8.92 5.57 15.78
CA LEU A 232 -9.26 6.92 16.24
C LEU A 232 -10.52 7.46 15.55
N VAL A 233 -10.69 7.20 14.25
CA VAL A 233 -11.87 7.67 13.50
C VAL A 233 -13.16 7.00 13.97
N LEU A 234 -13.07 5.78 14.50
CA LEU A 234 -14.23 5.07 15.07
C LEU A 234 -14.69 5.69 16.39
N LEU A 235 -13.82 6.44 17.08
CA LEU A 235 -14.12 7.11 18.34
C LEU A 235 -14.67 8.53 18.15
N LEU A 236 -14.81 9.00 16.91
CA LEU A 236 -15.27 10.36 16.58
C LEU A 236 -16.80 10.50 16.63
N ASP A 237 -17.39 10.11 17.76
CA ASP A 237 -18.84 10.15 17.97
C ASP A 237 -19.33 11.53 18.41
N THR A 238 -18.42 12.38 18.89
CA THR A 238 -18.70 13.76 19.29
C THR A 238 -17.72 14.73 18.64
N PRO A 239 -18.10 16.00 18.43
CA PRO A 239 -17.21 17.01 17.84
C PRO A 239 -15.89 17.21 18.60
N ASP A 240 -15.91 16.99 19.93
CA ASP A 240 -14.75 17.19 20.81
C ASP A 240 -13.94 15.91 21.07
N ALA A 241 -14.37 14.75 20.57
CA ALA A 241 -13.70 13.46 20.84
C ALA A 241 -12.23 13.49 20.45
N LEU A 242 -11.91 13.99 19.24
CA LEU A 242 -10.53 14.08 18.77
C LEU A 242 -9.68 15.02 19.65
N ARG A 243 -10.26 16.14 20.09
CA ARG A 243 -9.60 17.11 20.97
C ARG A 243 -9.23 16.47 22.30
N GLN A 244 -10.13 15.67 22.87
CA GLN A 244 -9.91 14.97 24.14
C GLN A 244 -8.85 13.88 24.01
N VAL A 245 -8.95 13.04 22.98
CA VAL A 245 -7.98 11.95 22.75
C VAL A 245 -6.58 12.50 22.50
N LEU A 246 -6.45 13.55 21.69
CA LEU A 246 -5.17 14.20 21.42
C LEU A 246 -4.75 15.20 22.50
N ARG A 247 -5.56 15.37 23.55
CA ARG A 247 -5.34 16.29 24.67
C ARG A 247 -5.02 17.72 24.20
N VAL A 248 -5.67 18.21 23.13
CA VAL A 248 -5.44 19.56 22.60
C VAL A 248 -6.00 20.61 23.57
N ARG A 249 -5.18 21.61 23.93
CA ARG A 249 -5.53 22.66 24.90
C ARG A 249 -5.82 23.99 24.20
N SER A 250 -6.67 24.80 24.82
CA SER A 250 -6.90 26.17 24.36
C SER A 250 -5.68 27.04 24.68
N GLY A 251 -5.31 27.94 23.76
CA GLY A 251 -4.19 28.87 23.93
C GLY A 251 -2.83 28.38 23.41
N GLU A 252 -2.75 27.14 22.92
CA GLU A 252 -1.55 26.59 22.26
C GLU A 252 -1.71 26.67 20.73
N ALA A 253 -0.63 27.00 20.03
CA ALA A 253 -0.57 26.92 18.58
C ALA A 253 -0.36 25.46 18.14
N LEU A 254 -1.33 24.91 17.39
CA LEU A 254 -1.37 23.50 17.05
C LEU A 254 -0.79 23.23 15.64
N ALA A 255 0.19 22.32 15.57
CA ALA A 255 0.66 21.69 14.34
C ALA A 255 0.26 20.21 14.31
N ILE A 256 -0.14 19.70 13.15
CA ILE A 256 -0.41 18.28 12.93
C ILE A 256 0.53 17.76 11.84
N SER A 257 1.23 16.65 12.11
CA SER A 257 2.08 15.95 11.16
C SER A 257 1.48 14.59 10.84
N VAL A 258 1.33 14.27 9.55
CA VAL A 258 0.83 12.98 9.08
C VAL A 258 1.76 12.46 7.98
N VAL A 259 2.56 11.43 8.28
CA VAL A 259 3.46 10.79 7.30
C VAL A 259 2.97 9.38 6.99
N SER A 260 2.59 9.13 5.73
CA SER A 260 2.19 7.82 5.19
C SER A 260 1.10 7.12 6.01
N GLN A 261 0.05 7.83 6.42
CA GLN A 261 -1.07 7.26 7.19
C GLN A 261 -2.45 7.64 6.66
N LEU A 262 -2.58 8.75 5.93
CA LEU A 262 -3.89 9.27 5.52
C LEU A 262 -4.55 8.37 4.48
N HIS A 263 -3.76 7.76 3.59
CA HIS A 263 -4.24 6.79 2.60
C HIS A 263 -4.99 5.60 3.22
N ARG A 264 -4.65 5.22 4.46
CA ARG A 264 -5.29 4.08 5.15
C ARG A 264 -6.76 4.34 5.44
N LEU A 265 -7.14 5.62 5.65
CA LEU A 265 -8.51 6.04 5.88
C LEU A 265 -9.41 5.90 4.63
N LEU A 266 -8.82 5.65 3.46
CA LEU A 266 -9.56 5.36 2.24
C LEU A 266 -10.05 3.90 2.18
N ALA A 267 -9.63 3.04 3.11
CA ALA A 267 -10.17 1.70 3.24
C ALA A 267 -11.65 1.76 3.65
N ALA A 268 -12.48 1.02 2.94
CA ALA A 268 -13.92 0.96 3.16
C ALA A 268 -14.26 -0.19 4.11
N ASP A 269 -14.97 0.07 5.20
CA ASP A 269 -15.46 -1.01 6.07
C ASP A 269 -16.62 -1.75 5.39
N ASP A 270 -16.38 -3.00 4.96
CA ASP A 270 -17.44 -3.89 4.45
C ASP A 270 -18.37 -4.38 5.59
N ALA A 271 -18.08 -4.05 6.85
CA ALA A 271 -18.88 -4.45 8.01
C ALA A 271 -20.32 -3.92 7.96
N ALA A 272 -20.60 -2.81 7.25
CA ALA A 272 -21.96 -2.33 7.05
C ALA A 272 -22.77 -3.16 6.02
N ALA A 273 -22.12 -4.03 5.23
CA ALA A 273 -22.77 -4.94 4.28
C ALA A 273 -22.98 -6.36 4.84
N GLY A 274 -22.36 -6.69 5.99
CA GLY A 274 -22.38 -8.03 6.60
C GLY A 274 -23.70 -8.47 7.26
N GLY A 275 -24.75 -7.63 7.23
CA GLY A 275 -26.04 -7.91 7.87
C GLY A 275 -27.14 -8.45 6.95
N ARG A 276 -26.92 -8.61 5.64
CA ARG A 276 -27.97 -9.07 4.73
C ARG A 276 -27.59 -10.40 4.08
N ARG A 277 -28.33 -11.45 4.43
CA ARG A 277 -28.44 -12.68 3.63
C ARG A 277 -28.52 -12.27 2.16
N GLN A 278 -27.52 -12.67 1.37
CA GLN A 278 -27.54 -12.53 -0.08
C GLN A 278 -28.80 -13.21 -0.60
N MET A 279 -29.84 -12.44 -0.91
CA MET A 279 -30.89 -12.91 -1.79
C MET A 279 -30.29 -12.95 -3.20
N HIS A 280 -30.27 -14.16 -3.73
CA HIS A 280 -29.84 -14.53 -5.06
C HIS A 280 -30.59 -13.68 -6.09
N VAL A 281 -29.88 -12.88 -6.88
CA VAL A 281 -30.41 -12.36 -8.16
C VAL A 281 -30.14 -13.45 -9.20
N PRO A 282 -31.16 -14.06 -9.84
CA PRO A 282 -30.92 -15.01 -10.91
C PRO A 282 -30.59 -14.22 -12.18
N GLY A 283 -29.35 -14.35 -12.68
CA GLY A 283 -28.96 -13.72 -13.95
C GLY A 283 -27.46 -13.51 -14.19
N SER A 284 -26.57 -13.74 -13.22
CA SER A 284 -25.13 -13.75 -13.46
C SER A 284 -24.55 -15.06 -12.95
N SER A 285 -24.25 -15.96 -13.88
CA SER A 285 -23.69 -17.28 -13.60
C SER A 285 -22.23 -17.16 -13.18
N CYS A 286 -21.98 -16.91 -11.89
CA CYS A 286 -20.72 -17.25 -11.25
C CYS A 286 -20.70 -18.77 -11.05
N LEU A 287 -19.77 -19.44 -11.72
CA LEU A 287 -19.59 -20.89 -11.59
C LEU A 287 -19.12 -21.21 -10.16
N THR A 288 -19.70 -22.24 -9.56
CA THR A 288 -19.26 -22.74 -8.25
C THR A 288 -17.87 -23.37 -8.36
N PRO A 289 -17.10 -23.49 -7.26
CA PRO A 289 -15.76 -24.10 -7.28
C PRO A 289 -15.73 -25.51 -7.92
N VAL A 290 -16.81 -26.27 -7.78
CA VAL A 290 -16.99 -27.59 -8.43
C VAL A 290 -17.15 -27.47 -9.94
N GLN A 291 -17.81 -26.42 -10.44
CA GLN A 291 -18.00 -26.17 -11.87
C GLN A 291 -16.73 -25.64 -12.57
N ILE A 292 -15.79 -25.05 -11.83
CA ILE A 292 -14.47 -24.67 -12.34
C ILE A 292 -13.59 -25.92 -12.49
N MET A 293 -13.59 -26.81 -11.49
CA MET A 293 -12.84 -28.07 -11.55
C MET A 293 -13.40 -29.04 -12.62
N ALA A 294 -14.71 -29.02 -12.86
CA ALA A 294 -15.36 -29.87 -13.87
C ALA A 294 -15.11 -29.44 -15.33
N ARG A 295 -14.61 -28.21 -15.57
CA ARG A 295 -14.39 -27.69 -16.93
C ARG A 295 -12.98 -27.86 -17.46
N SER A 296 -12.02 -28.27 -16.63
CA SER A 296 -10.60 -28.34 -16.99
C SER A 296 -10.04 -29.76 -17.20
N SER A 297 -10.86 -30.78 -17.47
CA SER A 297 -10.33 -32.15 -17.66
C SER A 297 -10.76 -32.79 -18.99
N PRO A 298 -9.81 -33.31 -19.81
CA PRO A 298 -10.13 -34.18 -20.94
C PRO A 298 -10.33 -35.62 -20.44
N SER A 299 -11.52 -36.18 -20.71
CA SER A 299 -12.00 -37.53 -20.34
C SER A 299 -11.11 -38.70 -20.87
N PRO A 300 -11.29 -39.99 -20.48
CA PRO A 300 -12.48 -40.53 -19.79
C PRO A 300 -12.27 -41.58 -18.67
N ARG A 301 -13.31 -41.69 -17.83
CA ARG A 301 -13.72 -42.77 -16.91
C ARG A 301 -12.85 -43.04 -15.67
N SER A 302 -13.30 -42.53 -14.52
CA SER A 302 -12.92 -43.06 -13.21
C SER A 302 -14.08 -43.02 -12.22
N PHE A 303 -14.08 -44.02 -11.34
CA PHE A 303 -14.78 -44.31 -10.08
C PHE A 303 -15.99 -43.47 -9.59
N GLY A 304 -16.07 -42.16 -9.89
CA GLY A 304 -17.19 -41.29 -9.50
C GLY A 304 -18.55 -41.70 -10.07
N GLU A 305 -18.60 -42.23 -11.30
CA GLU A 305 -19.86 -42.67 -11.93
C GLU A 305 -20.44 -43.95 -11.30
N LEU A 306 -19.62 -44.78 -10.62
CA LEU A 306 -20.10 -45.94 -9.86
C LEU A 306 -20.73 -45.53 -8.52
N LEU A 307 -20.30 -44.41 -7.94
CA LEU A 307 -20.82 -43.90 -6.67
C LEU A 307 -22.16 -43.17 -6.85
N GLU A 308 -22.33 -42.42 -7.95
CA GLU A 308 -23.60 -41.78 -8.28
C GLU A 308 -24.72 -42.78 -8.59
N ARG A 309 -24.39 -43.93 -9.20
CA ARG A 309 -25.39 -44.96 -9.52
C ARG A 309 -25.93 -45.67 -8.28
N GLU A 310 -25.12 -45.84 -7.24
CA GLU A 310 -25.55 -46.49 -5.97
C GLU A 310 -26.30 -45.52 -5.04
N LEU A 311 -26.03 -44.21 -5.15
CA LEU A 311 -26.73 -43.16 -4.39
C LEU A 311 -28.09 -42.80 -5.00
N ASN A 312 -28.27 -42.96 -6.31
CA ASN A 312 -29.53 -42.65 -7.01
C ASN A 312 -30.56 -43.79 -7.00
N THR A 313 -30.25 -44.98 -6.48
CA THR A 313 -31.21 -46.11 -6.37
C THR A 313 -31.97 -46.16 -5.03
N ARG A 314 -31.66 -45.29 -4.05
CA ARG A 314 -32.20 -45.39 -2.68
C ARG A 314 -33.11 -44.24 -2.22
N LEU A 315 -33.43 -43.27 -3.07
CA LEU A 315 -34.37 -42.20 -2.73
C LEU A 315 -35.39 -41.99 -3.86
N GLN A 316 -36.26 -42.97 -4.04
CA GLN A 316 -37.55 -42.78 -4.70
C GLN A 316 -38.63 -42.57 -3.65
N LEU A 317 -39.22 -41.38 -3.57
CA LEU A 317 -40.65 -41.18 -3.30
C LEU A 317 -41.14 -39.92 -4.05
N SER A 318 -42.32 -40.09 -4.66
CA SER A 318 -42.95 -39.40 -5.81
C SER A 318 -43.48 -37.97 -5.58
N PRO A 319 -43.74 -37.17 -6.64
CA PRO A 319 -44.54 -35.94 -6.59
C PRO A 319 -46.03 -36.18 -6.89
N ASP A 320 -46.91 -35.35 -6.32
CA ASP A 320 -47.99 -34.60 -7.02
C ASP A 320 -49.06 -34.05 -6.05
N ALA A 321 -49.41 -32.76 -6.21
CA ALA A 321 -50.80 -32.27 -6.37
C ALA A 321 -50.87 -30.73 -6.29
N ALA A 322 -51.69 -30.16 -7.18
CA ALA A 322 -51.93 -28.74 -7.42
C ALA A 322 -52.88 -28.08 -6.38
N SER A 323 -52.83 -26.74 -6.26
CA SER A 323 -53.97 -25.84 -6.55
C SER A 323 -53.74 -24.37 -6.11
N SER A 324 -54.24 -23.48 -6.98
CA SER A 324 -54.73 -22.09 -6.84
C SER A 324 -54.55 -21.30 -5.54
N VAL A 325 -54.23 -19.99 -5.65
CA VAL A 325 -55.20 -18.87 -5.54
C VAL A 325 -54.58 -17.59 -6.16
N VAL A 326 -55.36 -16.89 -6.99
CA VAL A 326 -55.11 -15.53 -7.49
C VAL A 326 -55.71 -14.53 -6.51
N SER A 327 -54.99 -13.45 -6.16
CA SER A 327 -55.60 -12.15 -5.83
C SER A 327 -54.61 -11.01 -6.07
N SER A 328 -55.12 -10.05 -6.85
CA SER A 328 -54.54 -8.77 -7.26
C SER A 328 -54.35 -7.78 -6.12
N LEU A 329 -53.36 -6.87 -6.21
CA LEU A 329 -53.51 -5.41 -6.03
C LEU A 329 -52.18 -4.66 -6.29
N SER A 330 -52.23 -3.77 -7.29
CA SER A 330 -51.50 -2.51 -7.58
C SER A 330 -50.01 -2.26 -7.23
N PRO A 331 -49.25 -1.54 -8.10
CA PRO A 331 -47.83 -1.25 -7.89
C PRO A 331 -47.62 -0.06 -6.95
N GLN A 332 -46.92 -0.27 -5.84
CA GLN A 332 -46.25 0.80 -5.09
C GLN A 332 -44.79 0.89 -5.57
N SER A 333 -44.38 2.08 -5.99
CA SER A 333 -42.99 2.42 -6.32
C SER A 333 -42.08 2.16 -5.11
N PRO A 334 -40.96 1.43 -5.24
CA PRO A 334 -40.00 1.38 -4.16
C PRO A 334 -39.14 2.65 -4.19
N ALA A 335 -39.21 3.40 -3.08
CA ALA A 335 -38.27 4.45 -2.75
C ALA A 335 -36.82 3.96 -2.92
N ALA A 336 -35.99 4.80 -3.52
CA ALA A 336 -34.58 4.55 -3.76
C ALA A 336 -33.83 4.24 -2.45
N GLN A 337 -33.63 2.96 -2.15
CA GLN A 337 -32.57 2.55 -1.22
C GLN A 337 -31.24 2.71 -1.96
N GLN A 338 -30.58 3.85 -1.75
CA GLN A 338 -29.22 4.09 -2.21
C GLN A 338 -28.28 3.04 -1.61
N GLN A 339 -27.90 2.06 -2.42
CA GLN A 339 -26.73 1.22 -2.18
C GLN A 339 -25.50 2.13 -2.14
N ARG A 340 -24.94 2.36 -0.95
CA ARG A 340 -23.65 3.05 -0.81
C ARG A 340 -22.57 2.11 -1.33
N THR A 341 -21.84 2.54 -2.35
CA THR A 341 -20.70 1.80 -2.88
C THR A 341 -19.54 1.83 -1.87
N PRO A 342 -18.64 0.81 -1.84
CA PRO A 342 -17.51 0.76 -0.90
C PRO A 342 -16.62 2.00 -0.95
N ALA A 343 -16.39 2.58 -2.14
CA ALA A 343 -15.64 3.83 -2.29
C ALA A 343 -16.25 5.01 -1.49
N ALA A 344 -17.57 5.03 -1.31
CA ALA A 344 -18.25 6.05 -0.51
C ALA A 344 -18.02 5.87 1.01
N ALA A 345 -17.83 4.63 1.49
CA ALA A 345 -17.57 4.35 2.91
C ALA A 345 -16.16 4.79 3.34
N GLY A 346 -15.13 4.51 2.52
CA GLY A 346 -13.78 5.02 2.76
C GLY A 346 -13.72 6.56 2.68
N ALA A 347 -14.43 7.16 1.72
CA ALA A 347 -14.58 8.61 1.65
C ALA A 347 -15.26 9.20 2.91
N ALA A 348 -16.21 8.47 3.52
CA ALA A 348 -16.84 8.90 4.77
C ALA A 348 -15.90 8.84 5.97
N LYS A 349 -15.00 7.85 6.07
CA LYS A 349 -14.01 7.76 7.15
C LYS A 349 -13.02 8.93 7.10
N LEU A 350 -12.40 9.16 5.93
CA LEU A 350 -11.51 10.30 5.73
C LEU A 350 -12.25 11.64 5.96
N GLY A 351 -13.48 11.79 5.45
CA GLY A 351 -14.27 13.00 5.62
C GLY A 351 -14.53 13.34 7.10
N ARG A 352 -14.93 12.35 7.90
CA ARG A 352 -15.11 12.52 9.36
C ARG A 352 -13.82 12.92 10.05
N PHE A 353 -12.70 12.27 9.70
CA PHE A 353 -11.40 12.60 10.25
C PHE A 353 -11.00 14.05 9.94
N LEU A 354 -11.06 14.47 8.67
CA LEU A 354 -10.69 15.83 8.27
C LEU A 354 -11.62 16.88 8.89
N GLN A 355 -12.91 16.58 9.03
CA GLN A 355 -13.86 17.45 9.75
C GLN A 355 -13.47 17.62 11.22
N ALA A 356 -13.10 16.54 11.90
CA ALA A 356 -12.65 16.60 13.28
C ALA A 356 -11.32 17.37 13.42
N VAL A 357 -10.36 17.13 12.52
CA VAL A 357 -9.11 17.90 12.45
C VAL A 357 -9.39 19.39 12.24
N ARG A 358 -10.31 19.74 11.35
CA ARG A 358 -10.72 21.14 11.14
C ARG A 358 -11.29 21.77 12.41
N GLY A 359 -12.04 21.00 13.22
CA GLY A 359 -12.56 21.44 14.52
C GLY A 359 -11.49 21.67 15.60
N LEU A 360 -10.29 21.11 15.43
CA LEU A 360 -9.14 21.44 16.28
C LEU A 360 -8.54 22.80 15.94
N SER A 361 -8.88 23.36 14.78
CA SER A 361 -8.33 24.62 14.25
C SER A 361 -6.79 24.66 14.23
N PRO A 362 -6.10 23.66 13.65
CA PRO A 362 -4.64 23.66 13.59
C PRO A 362 -4.13 24.86 12.79
N LYS A 363 -3.03 25.47 13.24
CA LYS A 363 -2.34 26.53 12.51
C LYS A 363 -1.72 25.98 11.23
N ILE A 364 -1.25 24.73 11.27
CA ILE A 364 -0.76 23.99 10.12
C ILE A 364 -0.97 22.48 10.30
N MET A 365 -1.33 21.80 9.22
CA MET A 365 -1.31 20.35 9.08
C MET A 365 -0.41 20.02 7.89
N VAL A 366 0.66 19.27 8.12
CA VAL A 366 1.58 18.82 7.05
C VAL A 366 1.33 17.35 6.77
N VAL A 367 1.17 17.03 5.49
CA VAL A 367 0.89 15.68 4.99
C VAL A 367 2.00 15.27 4.04
N ALA A 368 2.66 14.15 4.35
CA ALA A 368 3.62 13.49 3.49
C ALA A 368 3.07 12.12 3.07
N GLU A 369 2.89 11.87 1.78
CA GLU A 369 2.26 10.65 1.26
C GLU A 369 3.04 10.10 0.05
N PRO A 370 2.99 8.77 -0.19
CA PRO A 370 3.44 8.18 -1.44
C PRO A 370 2.74 8.80 -2.66
N GLU A 371 3.52 9.22 -3.66
CA GLU A 371 3.01 9.84 -4.88
C GLU A 371 2.72 8.77 -5.94
N ALA A 372 1.66 7.99 -5.71
CA ALA A 372 1.24 6.91 -6.60
C ALA A 372 -0.29 6.77 -6.63
N ASN A 373 -0.86 6.27 -7.72
CA ASN A 373 -2.30 5.97 -7.82
C ASN A 373 -2.60 4.47 -7.61
N HIS A 374 -2.36 3.96 -6.40
CA HIS A 374 -2.69 2.57 -6.04
C HIS A 374 -4.16 2.36 -5.66
N ASN A 375 -4.99 3.41 -5.74
CA ASN A 375 -6.41 3.36 -5.44
C ASN A 375 -7.34 3.31 -6.66
N ALA A 376 -6.79 3.04 -7.86
CA ALA A 376 -7.59 2.84 -9.06
C ALA A 376 -8.66 1.75 -8.90
N ALA A 377 -9.80 1.89 -9.58
CA ALA A 377 -10.90 0.92 -9.50
C ALA A 377 -10.56 -0.40 -10.20
N ALA A 378 -9.95 -0.32 -11.39
CA ALA A 378 -9.51 -1.49 -12.14
C ALA A 378 -8.28 -2.12 -11.50
N PHE A 379 -8.26 -3.46 -11.41
CA PHE A 379 -7.11 -4.19 -10.86
C PHE A 379 -5.85 -3.99 -11.70
N MET A 380 -5.97 -4.07 -13.03
CA MET A 380 -4.81 -3.93 -13.92
C MET A 380 -4.15 -2.55 -13.80
N GLU A 381 -4.93 -1.48 -13.65
CA GLU A 381 -4.39 -0.13 -13.40
C GLU A 381 -3.61 -0.06 -12.09
N ARG A 382 -4.14 -0.68 -11.01
CA ARG A 382 -3.41 -0.76 -9.73
C ARG A 382 -2.12 -1.56 -9.85
N PHE A 383 -2.17 -2.69 -10.54
CA PHE A 383 -1.04 -3.58 -10.74
C PHE A 383 0.09 -2.89 -11.53
N GLU A 384 -0.24 -2.25 -12.65
CA GLU A 384 0.71 -1.52 -13.48
C GLU A 384 1.35 -0.35 -12.73
N GLU A 385 0.55 0.49 -12.06
CA GLU A 385 1.07 1.60 -11.26
C GLU A 385 1.98 1.09 -10.13
N ALA A 386 1.59 0.01 -9.44
CA ALA A 386 2.40 -0.60 -8.38
C ALA A 386 3.72 -1.16 -8.92
N LEU A 387 3.69 -1.92 -10.03
CA LEU A 387 4.90 -2.50 -10.62
C LEU A 387 5.90 -1.40 -10.98
N ASN A 388 5.39 -0.31 -11.59
CA ASN A 388 6.21 0.85 -11.89
C ASN A 388 6.74 1.49 -10.60
N TYR A 389 5.87 1.81 -9.63
CA TYR A 389 6.25 2.55 -8.41
C TYR A 389 7.28 1.80 -7.56
N TYR A 390 7.00 0.53 -7.27
CA TYR A 390 7.91 -0.31 -6.49
C TYR A 390 9.17 -0.66 -7.27
N GLY A 391 9.13 -0.76 -8.60
CA GLY A 391 10.34 -0.87 -9.41
C GLY A 391 11.33 0.26 -9.14
N SER A 392 10.86 1.51 -9.06
CA SER A 392 11.70 2.65 -8.72
C SER A 392 12.24 2.61 -7.29
N LEU A 393 11.47 2.11 -6.31
CA LEU A 393 11.96 1.93 -4.93
C LEU A 393 12.99 0.80 -4.82
N PHE A 394 12.82 -0.28 -5.58
CA PHE A 394 13.80 -1.36 -5.67
C PHE A 394 15.11 -0.87 -6.31
N ASP A 395 15.05 -0.02 -7.34
CA ASP A 395 16.23 0.63 -7.92
C ASP A 395 16.96 1.54 -6.90
N CYS A 396 16.19 2.30 -6.11
CA CYS A 396 16.75 3.14 -5.03
C CYS A 396 17.54 2.28 -4.03
N LEU A 397 16.98 1.13 -3.62
CA LEU A 397 17.58 0.20 -2.68
C LEU A 397 18.81 -0.50 -3.26
N GLU A 398 18.78 -0.89 -4.54
CA GLU A 398 19.93 -1.44 -5.25
C GLU A 398 21.10 -0.46 -5.27
N ARG A 399 20.83 0.81 -5.64
CA ARG A 399 21.86 1.86 -5.62
C ARG A 399 22.43 2.08 -4.23
N ALA A 400 21.58 2.11 -3.20
CA ALA A 400 22.03 2.32 -1.83
C ALA A 400 22.94 1.17 -1.37
N SER A 401 22.54 -0.07 -1.63
CA SER A 401 23.30 -1.27 -1.26
C SER A 401 24.67 -1.32 -1.96
N THR A 402 24.72 -1.03 -3.27
CA THR A 402 25.96 -1.00 -4.06
C THR A 402 26.90 0.14 -3.63
N ALA A 403 26.37 1.34 -3.37
CA ALA A 403 27.16 2.46 -2.88
C ALA A 403 27.79 2.17 -1.51
N SER A 404 27.07 1.55 -0.58
CA SER A 404 27.58 1.17 0.74
C SER A 404 28.69 0.11 0.68
N ALA A 405 28.59 -0.85 -0.25
CA ALA A 405 29.60 -1.88 -0.46
C ALA A 405 30.95 -1.29 -0.90
N HIS A 406 30.94 -0.30 -1.81
CA HIS A 406 32.16 0.36 -2.29
C HIS A 406 32.88 1.18 -1.22
N HIS A 407 32.16 1.70 -0.22
CA HIS A 407 32.74 2.55 0.83
C HIS A 407 33.18 1.78 2.10
N HIS A 408 33.11 0.43 2.11
CA HIS A 408 33.42 -0.42 3.27
C HIS A 408 32.72 0.00 4.59
N ARG A 409 31.64 0.79 4.48
CA ARG A 409 30.98 1.43 5.62
C ARG A 409 30.00 0.49 6.32
N GLN A 410 29.46 -0.49 5.59
CA GLN A 410 28.43 -1.40 6.06
C GLN A 410 28.55 -2.79 5.40
N PRO A 411 29.09 -3.82 6.09
CA PRO A 411 29.23 -5.16 5.53
C PRO A 411 27.89 -5.88 5.27
N ASN A 412 26.80 -5.43 5.90
CA ASN A 412 25.50 -6.10 5.86
C ASN A 412 24.49 -5.44 4.90
N ALA A 413 24.91 -4.50 4.05
CA ALA A 413 24.00 -3.69 3.21
C ALA A 413 23.08 -4.53 2.30
N ALA A 414 23.52 -5.69 1.83
CA ALA A 414 22.69 -6.60 1.03
C ALA A 414 21.60 -7.30 1.87
N GLU A 415 21.91 -7.67 3.11
CA GLU A 415 20.94 -8.27 4.03
C GLU A 415 19.91 -7.23 4.50
N GLU A 416 20.38 -6.01 4.81
CA GLU A 416 19.51 -4.87 5.15
C GLU A 416 18.55 -4.55 3.99
N ARG A 417 19.06 -4.50 2.76
CA ARG A 417 18.27 -4.37 1.53
C ARG A 417 17.20 -5.46 1.43
N ALA A 418 17.61 -6.72 1.51
CA ALA A 418 16.70 -7.86 1.40
C ALA A 418 15.60 -7.82 2.47
N ARG A 419 15.94 -7.39 3.69
CA ARG A 419 14.98 -7.23 4.78
C ARG A 419 13.94 -6.14 4.48
N VAL A 420 14.37 -5.02 3.91
CA VAL A 420 13.45 -3.93 3.49
C VAL A 420 12.55 -4.37 2.34
N GLU A 421 13.11 -4.98 1.30
CA GLU A 421 12.36 -5.47 0.13
C GLU A 421 11.27 -6.47 0.58
N ARG A 422 11.57 -7.34 1.55
CA ARG A 422 10.64 -8.38 2.04
C ARG A 422 9.59 -7.85 3.01
N LEU A 423 10.02 -7.16 4.07
CA LEU A 423 9.17 -6.87 5.23
C LEU A 423 8.46 -5.52 5.15
N VAL A 424 8.93 -4.62 4.28
CA VAL A 424 8.30 -3.32 4.06
C VAL A 424 7.67 -3.26 2.68
N LEU A 425 8.48 -3.24 1.63
CA LEU A 425 7.95 -3.08 0.26
C LEU A 425 7.09 -4.28 -0.16
N GLY A 426 7.47 -5.50 0.21
CA GLY A 426 6.69 -6.70 -0.06
C GLY A 426 5.31 -6.69 0.59
N GLU A 427 5.20 -6.25 1.84
CA GLU A 427 3.90 -6.09 2.51
C GLU A 427 3.04 -4.99 1.88
N GLU A 428 3.65 -3.89 1.44
CA GLU A 428 2.91 -2.85 0.74
C GLU A 428 2.40 -3.34 -0.63
N VAL A 429 3.24 -4.03 -1.42
CA VAL A 429 2.83 -4.65 -2.70
C VAL A 429 1.69 -5.63 -2.48
N ARG A 430 1.78 -6.50 -1.45
CA ARG A 430 0.67 -7.39 -1.06
C ARG A 430 -0.59 -6.60 -0.72
N GLY A 431 -0.44 -5.49 0.00
CA GLY A 431 -1.52 -4.58 0.36
C GLY A 431 -2.25 -4.01 -0.87
N VAL A 432 -1.53 -3.67 -1.93
CA VAL A 432 -2.10 -3.11 -3.16
C VAL A 432 -2.69 -4.19 -4.07
N VAL A 433 -1.95 -5.27 -4.31
CA VAL A 433 -2.23 -6.27 -5.35
C VAL A 433 -3.14 -7.38 -4.83
N ALA A 434 -2.86 -7.93 -3.65
CA ALA A 434 -3.51 -9.14 -3.15
C ALA A 434 -4.83 -8.86 -2.42
N ARG A 435 -4.87 -7.81 -1.61
CA ARG A 435 -6.01 -7.48 -0.74
C ARG A 435 -7.09 -6.69 -1.49
N GLU A 436 -8.33 -6.75 -1.02
CA GLU A 436 -9.45 -5.93 -1.51
C GLU A 436 -10.29 -5.40 -0.32
N GLY A 437 -11.34 -4.61 -0.61
CA GLY A 437 -12.28 -4.14 0.41
C GLY A 437 -11.60 -3.37 1.55
N GLY A 438 -12.04 -3.61 2.78
CA GLY A 438 -11.47 -3.02 4.00
C GLY A 438 -10.08 -3.55 4.39
N GLU A 439 -9.66 -4.71 3.85
CA GLU A 439 -8.34 -5.28 4.10
C GLU A 439 -7.24 -4.55 3.29
N ARG A 440 -7.61 -3.99 2.13
CA ARG A 440 -6.71 -3.17 1.31
C ARG A 440 -6.56 -1.78 1.91
N LYS A 441 -5.49 -1.60 2.69
CA LYS A 441 -5.13 -0.31 3.33
C LYS A 441 -4.17 0.54 2.51
N GLU A 442 -3.34 -0.06 1.66
CA GLU A 442 -2.39 0.63 0.78
C GLU A 442 -3.11 1.26 -0.42
N ARG A 443 -3.80 2.37 -0.15
CA ARG A 443 -4.66 3.08 -1.12
C ARG A 443 -4.07 4.44 -1.47
N HIS A 444 -2.81 4.45 -1.89
CA HIS A 444 -2.13 5.68 -2.28
C HIS A 444 -2.89 6.42 -3.39
N GLU A 445 -2.90 7.73 -3.26
CA GLU A 445 -3.41 8.66 -4.27
C GLU A 445 -2.38 9.77 -4.46
N ARG A 446 -2.36 10.37 -5.66
CA ARG A 446 -1.44 11.46 -5.99
C ARG A 446 -1.87 12.76 -5.31
N LEU A 447 -0.95 13.71 -5.19
CA LEU A 447 -1.19 15.02 -4.57
C LEU A 447 -2.44 15.74 -5.12
N ALA A 448 -2.72 15.59 -6.42
CA ALA A 448 -3.89 16.19 -7.06
C ALA A 448 -5.21 15.66 -6.49
N GLN A 449 -5.28 14.36 -6.17
CA GLN A 449 -6.46 13.73 -5.57
C GLN A 449 -6.57 14.10 -4.09
N TRP A 450 -5.46 14.07 -3.35
CA TRP A 450 -5.40 14.57 -1.98
C TRP A 450 -5.88 16.02 -1.89
N GLY A 451 -5.47 16.87 -2.83
CA GLY A 451 -5.89 18.26 -2.87
C GLY A 451 -7.41 18.43 -2.92
N ARG A 452 -8.07 17.73 -3.85
CA ARG A 452 -9.53 17.76 -3.94
C ARG A 452 -10.22 17.29 -2.67
N ARG A 453 -9.67 16.28 -1.99
CA ARG A 453 -10.23 15.75 -0.73
C ARG A 453 -10.08 16.73 0.42
N MET A 454 -8.92 17.36 0.56
CA MET A 454 -8.64 18.36 1.59
C MET A 454 -9.50 19.61 1.38
N GLU A 455 -9.58 20.11 0.15
CA GLU A 455 -10.43 21.25 -0.24
C GLU A 455 -11.92 20.96 0.02
N ALA A 456 -12.40 19.77 -0.35
CA ALA A 456 -13.78 19.35 -0.06
C ALA A 456 -14.08 19.24 1.45
N ALA A 457 -13.06 19.03 2.28
CA ALA A 457 -13.18 19.02 3.74
C ALA A 457 -13.06 20.42 4.38
N GLY A 458 -12.94 21.48 3.58
CA GLY A 458 -12.80 22.85 4.07
C GLY A 458 -11.39 23.18 4.58
N MET A 459 -10.37 22.50 4.06
CA MET A 459 -8.96 22.85 4.26
C MET A 459 -8.46 23.62 3.03
N GLU A 460 -7.53 24.54 3.24
CA GLU A 460 -6.83 25.26 2.16
C GLU A 460 -5.33 24.98 2.20
N ARG A 461 -4.69 25.03 1.02
CA ARG A 461 -3.24 24.84 0.89
C ARG A 461 -2.47 25.98 1.54
N VAL A 462 -1.33 25.64 2.11
CA VAL A 462 -0.33 26.59 2.61
C VAL A 462 0.90 26.46 1.72
N GLY A 463 1.42 27.61 1.25
CA GLY A 463 2.64 27.67 0.45
C GLY A 463 3.82 27.02 1.18
N MET A 464 4.63 26.27 0.45
CA MET A 464 5.85 25.65 0.96
C MET A 464 7.03 26.55 0.60
N SER A 465 7.84 26.95 1.58
CA SER A 465 8.85 27.98 1.32
C SER A 465 10.02 27.47 0.47
N TYR A 466 10.60 28.38 -0.31
CA TYR A 466 11.84 28.12 -1.04
C TYR A 466 13.00 27.77 -0.09
N GLY A 467 13.01 28.34 1.13
CA GLY A 467 13.96 28.02 2.18
C GLY A 467 13.94 26.53 2.53
N GLY A 468 12.75 25.97 2.74
CA GLY A 468 12.58 24.54 3.01
C GLY A 468 13.08 23.66 1.87
N MET A 469 12.86 24.06 0.62
CA MET A 469 13.40 23.34 -0.54
C MET A 469 14.93 23.34 -0.55
N MET A 470 15.54 24.49 -0.27
CA MET A 470 16.99 24.63 -0.30
C MET A 470 17.66 23.81 0.80
N GLU A 471 17.08 23.77 2.01
CA GLU A 471 17.56 22.89 3.08
C GLU A 471 17.42 21.40 2.71
N ALA A 472 16.31 21.00 2.08
CA ALA A 472 16.12 19.64 1.60
C ALA A 472 17.15 19.26 0.51
N ARG A 473 17.41 20.16 -0.44
CA ARG A 473 18.45 19.98 -1.46
C ARG A 473 19.83 19.91 -0.82
N LYS A 474 20.17 20.78 0.13
CA LYS A 474 21.45 20.73 0.86
C LYS A 474 21.65 19.38 1.55
N LEU A 475 20.61 18.84 2.19
CA LEU A 475 20.66 17.51 2.81
C LEU A 475 21.00 16.40 1.80
N LEU A 476 20.41 16.45 0.60
CA LEU A 476 20.76 15.49 -0.46
C LEU A 476 22.23 15.60 -0.88
N HIS A 477 22.75 16.81 -0.99
CA HIS A 477 24.17 17.02 -1.34
C HIS A 477 25.10 16.53 -0.23
N SER A 478 24.82 16.86 1.03
CA SER A 478 25.67 16.47 2.16
C SER A 478 25.71 14.96 2.39
N MET A 479 24.64 14.25 2.03
CA MET A 479 24.55 12.79 2.16
C MET A 479 25.04 12.04 0.91
N GLY A 480 25.48 12.73 -0.14
CA GLY A 480 25.92 12.10 -1.40
C GLY A 480 24.78 11.51 -2.23
N TRP A 481 23.54 11.96 -2.01
CA TRP A 481 22.34 11.50 -2.71
C TRP A 481 21.96 12.40 -3.90
N ALA A 482 22.55 13.59 -4.01
CA ALA A 482 22.30 14.51 -5.12
C ALA A 482 22.55 13.85 -6.50
N GLY A 483 21.72 14.24 -7.47
CA GLY A 483 21.79 13.75 -8.86
C GLY A 483 20.86 12.57 -9.15
N SER A 484 20.87 11.52 -8.30
CA SER A 484 19.88 10.43 -8.40
C SER A 484 18.60 10.76 -7.67
N TYR A 485 18.68 11.53 -6.59
CA TYR A 485 17.51 12.05 -5.88
C TYR A 485 17.40 13.56 -6.10
N ASP A 486 16.17 14.06 -6.18
CA ASP A 486 15.90 15.50 -6.26
C ASP A 486 14.65 15.90 -5.45
N VAL A 487 14.55 17.20 -5.13
CA VAL A 487 13.37 17.80 -4.50
C VAL A 487 12.85 18.92 -5.40
N VAL A 488 11.66 18.74 -5.97
CA VAL A 488 11.05 19.73 -6.85
C VAL A 488 9.80 20.33 -6.23
N HIS A 489 9.58 21.62 -6.48
CA HIS A 489 8.31 22.27 -6.20
C HIS A 489 7.25 21.83 -7.20
N ASP A 490 5.99 21.80 -6.75
CA ASP A 490 4.89 21.87 -7.70
C ASP A 490 4.86 23.25 -8.40
N HIS A 491 4.12 23.33 -9.49
CA HIS A 491 4.03 24.55 -10.30
C HIS A 491 3.47 25.77 -9.55
N ARG A 492 2.86 25.57 -8.38
CA ARG A 492 2.28 26.64 -7.53
C ARG A 492 3.14 27.01 -6.33
N GLY A 493 4.21 26.26 -6.04
CA GLY A 493 5.02 26.47 -4.83
C GLY A 493 4.30 26.07 -3.53
N GLU A 494 3.31 25.19 -3.61
CA GLU A 494 2.44 24.77 -2.50
C GLU A 494 2.74 23.35 -2.01
N ALA A 495 3.62 22.63 -2.70
CA ALA A 495 4.04 21.29 -2.33
C ALA A 495 5.46 20.98 -2.81
N PHE A 496 6.04 19.96 -2.20
CA PHE A 496 7.26 19.32 -2.66
C PHE A 496 6.99 17.94 -3.21
N PHE A 497 7.75 17.55 -4.23
CA PHE A 497 7.90 16.17 -4.65
C PHE A 497 9.34 15.72 -4.41
N PHE A 498 9.48 14.53 -3.82
CA PHE A 498 10.76 13.85 -3.70
C PHE A 498 10.89 12.84 -4.82
N CYS A 499 11.91 13.02 -5.64
CA CYS A 499 12.06 12.31 -6.88
C CYS A 499 13.21 11.30 -6.82
N TRP A 500 13.00 10.16 -7.46
CA TRP A 500 14.06 9.31 -7.98
C TRP A 500 14.23 9.62 -9.46
N HIS A 501 15.40 10.14 -9.82
CA HIS A 501 15.64 10.83 -11.08
C HIS A 501 14.57 11.92 -11.32
N ARG A 502 13.68 11.71 -12.29
CA ARG A 502 12.58 12.62 -12.62
C ARG A 502 11.22 12.14 -12.13
N ARG A 503 11.16 10.96 -11.50
CA ARG A 503 9.91 10.36 -11.07
C ARG A 503 9.60 10.76 -9.62
N PRO A 504 8.49 11.47 -9.37
CA PRO A 504 7.98 11.67 -8.01
C PRO A 504 7.65 10.33 -7.36
N LEU A 505 8.13 10.12 -6.13
CA LEU A 505 7.78 8.95 -5.31
C LEU A 505 7.06 9.34 -4.02
N TYR A 506 7.30 10.55 -3.51
CA TYR A 506 6.59 11.10 -2.36
C TYR A 506 6.21 12.55 -2.64
N SER A 507 5.10 12.99 -2.06
CA SER A 507 4.72 14.40 -2.01
C SER A 507 4.56 14.87 -0.57
N VAL A 508 4.92 16.13 -0.32
CA VAL A 508 4.70 16.81 0.97
C VAL A 508 3.91 18.09 0.70
N SER A 509 2.86 18.30 1.47
CA SER A 509 1.99 19.48 1.35
C SER A 509 1.52 19.96 2.71
N ALA A 510 1.31 21.27 2.83
CA ALA A 510 0.82 21.91 4.04
C ALA A 510 -0.60 22.46 3.87
N TRP A 511 -1.38 22.41 4.94
CA TRP A 511 -2.80 22.69 4.96
C TRP A 511 -3.20 23.45 6.21
N ARG A 512 -4.27 24.24 6.14
CA ARG A 512 -4.93 24.84 7.31
C ARG A 512 -6.44 24.91 7.09
N PRO A 513 -7.26 25.05 8.14
CA PRO A 513 -8.69 25.31 7.99
C PRO A 513 -8.94 26.56 7.13
N ALA A 514 -9.81 26.46 6.14
CA ALA A 514 -10.20 27.60 5.33
C ALA A 514 -10.90 28.66 6.20
N VAL A 515 -10.57 29.94 5.98
CA VAL A 515 -11.22 31.05 6.68
C VAL A 515 -12.64 31.17 6.13
N CYS A 516 -13.67 31.07 7.01
CA CYS A 516 -15.05 31.36 6.63
C CYS A 516 -15.17 32.82 6.19
N ARG A 517 -15.12 33.08 4.88
CA ARG A 517 -15.51 34.37 4.31
C ARG A 517 -17.01 34.51 4.49
N HIS A 518 -17.43 35.08 5.63
CA HIS A 518 -18.77 35.61 5.75
C HIS A 518 -18.92 36.65 4.63
N SER A 519 -19.95 36.50 3.81
CA SER A 519 -20.34 37.43 2.76
C SER A 519 -20.73 38.78 3.37
N ALA A 520 -19.73 39.57 3.74
CA ALA A 520 -19.89 40.99 3.98
C ALA A 520 -20.14 41.66 2.62
N GLY A 521 -21.40 41.90 2.27
CA GLY A 521 -21.72 42.68 1.08
C GLY A 521 -23.11 42.52 0.48
N ARG A 522 -24.18 42.74 1.27
CA ARG A 522 -25.45 43.31 0.78
C ARG A 522 -26.13 44.13 1.89
N LEU A 523 -25.43 45.14 2.38
CA LEU A 523 -26.04 46.29 3.06
C LEU A 523 -25.31 47.52 2.57
N GLY A 524 -25.93 48.26 1.65
CA GLY A 524 -25.41 49.52 1.11
C GLY A 524 -25.92 49.82 -0.28
N GLY A 525 -26.98 50.61 -0.37
CA GLY A 525 -27.51 51.14 -1.63
C GLY A 525 -28.96 51.56 -1.48
N SER A 526 -29.13 52.78 -0.94
CA SER A 526 -30.34 53.58 -0.75
C SER A 526 -31.35 53.57 -1.89
#